data_AF-A0A7V8VAS5-F1
#
_entry.id   AF-A0A7V8VAS5-F1
#
_cell.length_a   1.000
_cell.length_b   1.000
_cell.length_c   1.000
_cell.angle_alpha   90.00
_cell.angle_beta   90.00
_cell.angle_gamma   90.00
#
_symmetry.space_group_name_H-M   'P 1'
#
loop_
_entity.id
_entity.type
_entity.pdbx_description
1 polymer ?
#
loop_
_entity_poly.entity_id
_entity_poly.type
_entity_poly.pdbx_seq_one_letter_code
_entity_poly.pdbx_strand_id
1 'polypeptide(L)'
;MIRVLADLVLERRPLMHVNLTAAGLVCLGLGLAVGLSAVALRRTANEQAELGRHPPPLQQVHEQATAVVARTTAEVTSTREVHYLCERLLALCCHAAILVGLFYVGWRHYQETLTGVAMATLYLLLPYTAYHIDQLHHVWPSAFVVWALAWYRRPVWAGFLVGVASGTSLFPLFLLPAWWGFYAGRGAGRFLIAAGGALLFTITLTASIYWLDGLYVTRLIAAMHLWEWQLWHLPAREGIWTAVHWAYRLPVFVLFIAFVIASAFWPRPRNLAHLIAFNAAIVLGVQFWYADCGGIYVLWYLPLLILLVCRPNLTLAEPPASMGNLMTRLTLWGNRRPAAVQGTAKELAV
;
A
#
# COMPACT_ATOMS: atom_id res chain seq x y z
N MET A 1 15.10 -7.88 2.58
CA MET A 1 15.00 -7.64 4.03
C MET A 1 16.27 -7.01 4.61
N ILE A 2 17.44 -7.67 4.58
CA ILE A 2 18.69 -7.17 5.18
C ILE A 2 19.01 -5.72 4.78
N ARG A 3 18.93 -5.40 3.48
CA ARG A 3 19.16 -4.04 2.98
C ARG A 3 18.20 -2.99 3.55
N VAL A 4 16.94 -3.36 3.79
CA VAL A 4 15.92 -2.46 4.37
C VAL A 4 16.22 -2.22 5.85
N LEU A 5 16.70 -3.23 6.56
CA LEU A 5 17.10 -3.09 7.97
C LEU A 5 18.40 -2.29 8.12
N ALA A 6 19.37 -2.47 7.21
CA ALA A 6 20.58 -1.65 7.18
C ALA A 6 20.28 -0.16 6.99
N ASP A 7 19.19 0.16 6.27
CA ASP A 7 18.69 1.52 6.12
C ASP A 7 18.15 2.17 7.39
N LEU A 8 17.97 1.43 8.48
CA LEU A 8 17.70 2.01 9.80
C LEU A 8 18.94 2.67 10.41
N VAL A 9 20.14 2.33 9.93
CA VAL A 9 21.43 2.83 10.45
C VAL A 9 22.11 3.79 9.46
N LEU A 10 21.83 3.65 8.15
CA LEU A 10 22.40 4.51 7.11
C LEU A 10 21.81 5.93 7.14
N GLU A 11 22.60 6.89 7.61
CA GLU A 11 22.23 8.32 7.62
C GLU A 11 22.29 8.99 6.25
N ARG A 12 23.23 8.55 5.39
CA ARG A 12 23.47 9.17 4.08
C ARG A 12 23.36 8.15 2.97
N ARG A 13 22.79 8.58 1.85
CA ARG A 13 22.76 7.85 0.58
C ARG A 13 23.33 8.72 -0.53
N PRO A 14 24.06 8.13 -1.49
CA PRO A 14 24.39 8.83 -2.72
C PRO A 14 23.09 9.21 -3.43
N LEU A 15 23.00 10.46 -3.89
CA LEU A 15 21.86 10.94 -4.66
C LEU A 15 21.77 10.12 -5.96
N MET A 16 20.57 9.65 -6.29
CA MET A 16 20.36 8.97 -7.57
C MET A 16 20.33 10.00 -8.69
N HIS A 17 21.31 9.91 -9.58
CA HIS A 17 21.33 10.73 -10.79
C HIS A 17 20.37 10.14 -11.81
N VAL A 18 19.39 10.93 -12.26
CA VAL A 18 18.43 10.50 -13.27
C VAL A 18 18.96 10.91 -14.65
N ASN A 19 19.09 9.94 -15.55
CA ASN A 19 19.65 10.19 -16.89
C ASN A 19 18.68 10.90 -17.84
N LEU A 20 17.38 10.84 -17.57
CA LEU A 20 16.33 11.48 -18.37
C LEU A 20 15.99 12.87 -17.80
N THR A 21 15.63 13.79 -18.70
CA THR A 21 15.08 15.09 -18.31
C THR A 21 13.71 14.91 -17.65
N ALA A 22 13.28 15.88 -16.83
CA ALA A 22 11.95 15.86 -16.21
C ALA A 22 10.82 15.71 -17.24
N ALA A 23 10.90 16.43 -18.35
CA ALA A 23 9.91 16.33 -19.44
C ALA A 23 9.88 14.93 -20.06
N GLY A 24 11.05 14.32 -20.28
CA GLY A 24 11.14 12.95 -20.79
C GLY A 24 10.52 11.92 -19.83
N LEU A 25 10.77 12.04 -18.53
CA LEU A 25 10.17 11.17 -17.51
C LEU A 25 8.65 11.34 -17.39
N VAL A 26 8.15 12.58 -17.48
CA VAL A 26 6.71 12.86 -17.48
C VAL A 26 6.06 12.26 -18.72
N CYS A 27 6.65 12.46 -19.90
CA CYS A 27 6.14 11.88 -21.14
C CYS A 27 6.07 10.35 -21.06
N LEU A 28 7.17 9.70 -20.64
CA LEU A 28 7.22 8.25 -20.44
C LEU A 28 6.20 7.78 -19.40
N GLY A 29 6.13 8.45 -18.25
CA GLY A 29 5.21 8.11 -17.17
C GLY A 29 3.74 8.22 -17.60
N LEU A 30 3.38 9.28 -18.34
CA LEU A 30 2.03 9.44 -18.90
C LEU A 30 1.70 8.36 -19.92
N GLY A 31 2.64 8.05 -20.83
CA GLY A 31 2.49 6.97 -21.80
C GLY A 31 2.25 5.62 -21.13
N LEU A 32 3.04 5.29 -20.10
CA LEU A 32 2.86 4.08 -19.30
C LEU A 32 1.53 4.08 -18.55
N ALA A 33 1.14 5.19 -17.92
CA ALA A 33 -0.12 5.28 -17.19
C ALA A 33 -1.32 5.03 -18.11
N VAL A 34 -1.33 5.65 -19.30
CA VAL A 34 -2.39 5.45 -20.31
C VAL A 34 -2.39 4.01 -20.82
N GLY A 35 -1.23 3.46 -21.17
CA GLY A 35 -1.10 2.09 -21.66
C GLY A 35 -1.55 1.04 -20.64
N LEU A 36 -1.12 1.17 -19.39
CA LEU A 36 -1.50 0.26 -18.30
C LEU A 36 -2.99 0.39 -17.94
N SER A 37 -3.54 1.60 -17.97
CA SER A 37 -4.98 1.82 -17.77
C SER A 37 -5.80 1.16 -18.88
N ALA A 38 -5.36 1.28 -20.13
CA ALA A 38 -6.00 0.61 -21.26
C ALA A 38 -5.94 -0.92 -21.13
N VAL A 39 -4.80 -1.49 -20.69
CA VAL A 39 -4.67 -2.92 -20.41
C VAL A 39 -5.61 -3.37 -19.29
N ALA A 40 -5.67 -2.62 -18.19
CA ALA A 40 -6.53 -2.92 -17.04
C ALA A 40 -8.02 -2.94 -17.42
N LEU A 41 -8.45 -2.03 -18.29
CA LEU A 41 -9.84 -1.90 -18.75
C LEU A 41 -10.19 -2.90 -19.85
N ARG A 42 -9.22 -3.28 -20.71
CA ARG A 42 -9.46 -4.18 -21.85
C ARG A 42 -9.52 -5.65 -21.46
N ARG A 43 -8.79 -6.07 -20.43
CA ARG A 43 -8.89 -7.44 -19.91
C ARG A 43 -10.37 -7.68 -19.58
N THR A 44 -11.03 -8.65 -20.20
CA THR A 44 -12.45 -8.92 -19.94
C THR A 44 -12.59 -9.98 -18.85
N ALA A 45 -13.72 -9.99 -18.13
CA ALA A 45 -14.05 -11.07 -17.20
C ALA A 45 -14.15 -12.46 -17.87
N ASN A 46 -14.23 -12.51 -19.21
CA ASN A 46 -14.47 -13.73 -20.00
C ASN A 46 -13.19 -14.40 -20.55
N GLU A 47 -11.99 -13.81 -20.42
CA GLU A 47 -10.75 -14.48 -20.89
C GLU A 47 -10.35 -15.72 -20.06
N GLN A 48 -11.12 -16.08 -19.04
CA GLN A 48 -10.95 -17.33 -18.27
C GLN A 48 -11.91 -18.47 -18.68
N ALA A 49 -12.84 -18.28 -19.61
CA ALA A 49 -13.77 -19.34 -19.99
C ALA A 49 -14.24 -19.23 -21.45
N GLU A 50 -13.55 -19.93 -22.35
CA GLU A 50 -14.16 -20.75 -23.42
C GLU A 50 -13.06 -21.34 -24.32
N LEU A 51 -12.66 -22.58 -24.03
CA LEU A 51 -11.89 -23.43 -24.93
C LEU A 51 -12.73 -24.66 -25.26
N GLY A 52 -13.39 -24.63 -26.42
CA GLY A 52 -14.05 -25.80 -27.03
C GLY A 52 -15.28 -25.45 -27.88
N ARG A 53 -15.39 -26.03 -29.08
CA ARG A 53 -16.64 -26.02 -29.86
C ARG A 53 -17.52 -27.18 -29.45
N HIS A 54 -18.79 -26.91 -29.14
CA HIS A 54 -19.79 -27.95 -28.92
C HIS A 54 -20.38 -28.47 -30.25
N PRO A 55 -20.76 -29.77 -30.33
CA PRO A 55 -21.32 -30.36 -31.53
C PRO A 55 -22.76 -29.87 -31.82
N PRO A 56 -23.17 -29.80 -33.11
CA PRO A 56 -24.43 -29.18 -33.57
C PRO A 56 -25.75 -29.66 -32.91
N PRO A 57 -25.93 -30.93 -32.49
CA PRO A 57 -27.21 -31.38 -31.93
C PRO A 57 -27.53 -30.80 -30.54
N LEU A 58 -26.51 -30.33 -29.81
CA LEU A 58 -26.69 -29.68 -28.50
C LEU A 58 -27.10 -28.21 -28.61
N GLN A 59 -27.00 -27.62 -29.81
CA GLN A 59 -27.14 -26.18 -30.03
C GLN A 59 -28.60 -25.71 -29.92
N GLN A 60 -29.57 -26.49 -30.39
CA GLN A 60 -31.00 -26.13 -30.30
C GLN A 60 -31.59 -26.29 -28.88
N VAL A 61 -31.12 -27.28 -28.11
CA VAL A 61 -31.50 -27.45 -26.70
C VAL A 61 -30.81 -26.39 -25.83
N HIS A 62 -29.56 -26.05 -26.17
CA HIS A 62 -28.84 -24.95 -25.56
C HIS A 62 -29.51 -23.61 -25.85
N GLU A 63 -29.97 -23.32 -27.07
CA GLU A 63 -30.62 -22.06 -27.46
C GLU A 63 -31.86 -21.73 -26.62
N GLN A 64 -32.76 -22.69 -26.40
CA GLN A 64 -33.96 -22.48 -25.58
C GLN A 64 -33.67 -22.40 -24.08
N ALA A 65 -32.70 -23.18 -23.58
CA ALA A 65 -32.22 -23.07 -22.19
C ALA A 65 -31.44 -21.76 -21.96
N THR A 66 -30.65 -21.32 -22.95
CA THR A 66 -29.92 -20.05 -22.95
C THR A 66 -30.83 -18.86 -23.10
N ALA A 67 -32.02 -18.94 -23.67
CA ALA A 67 -32.93 -17.79 -23.73
C ALA A 67 -33.55 -17.45 -22.36
N VAL A 68 -33.85 -18.49 -21.55
CA VAL A 68 -34.35 -18.34 -20.19
C VAL A 68 -33.21 -17.98 -19.23
N VAL A 69 -32.06 -18.66 -19.36
CA VAL A 69 -30.84 -18.31 -18.64
C VAL A 69 -30.37 -16.90 -19.05
N ALA A 70 -30.40 -16.49 -20.31
CA ALA A 70 -29.96 -15.18 -20.77
C ALA A 70 -30.77 -14.01 -20.21
N ARG A 71 -32.03 -14.19 -19.80
CA ARG A 71 -32.77 -13.12 -19.11
C ARG A 71 -32.29 -12.97 -17.66
N THR A 72 -32.12 -14.07 -16.93
CA THR A 72 -31.56 -14.05 -15.56
C THR A 72 -30.07 -13.68 -15.57
N THR A 73 -29.34 -14.12 -16.59
CA THR A 73 -27.93 -13.83 -16.86
C THR A 73 -27.76 -12.43 -17.40
N ALA A 74 -28.68 -11.80 -18.13
CA ALA A 74 -28.52 -10.39 -18.55
C ALA A 74 -28.55 -9.46 -17.33
N GLU A 75 -29.42 -9.72 -16.36
CA GLU A 75 -29.49 -8.95 -15.11
C GLU A 75 -28.30 -9.25 -14.18
N VAL A 76 -27.89 -10.51 -14.07
CA VAL A 76 -26.68 -10.94 -13.32
C VAL A 76 -25.38 -10.50 -14.00
N THR A 77 -25.33 -10.44 -15.33
CA THR A 77 -24.17 -9.98 -16.11
C THR A 77 -24.06 -8.47 -16.03
N SER A 78 -25.17 -7.72 -16.09
CA SER A 78 -25.15 -6.26 -15.88
C SER A 78 -24.60 -5.90 -14.49
N THR A 79 -25.05 -6.59 -13.43
CA THR A 79 -24.52 -6.36 -12.07
C THR A 79 -23.06 -6.80 -11.92
N ARG A 80 -22.66 -7.91 -12.55
CA ARG A 80 -21.26 -8.38 -12.57
C ARG A 80 -20.34 -7.45 -13.34
N GLU A 81 -20.79 -6.89 -14.46
CA GLU A 81 -20.06 -5.89 -15.24
C GLU A 81 -19.86 -4.60 -14.46
N VAL A 82 -20.87 -4.15 -13.73
CA VAL A 82 -20.76 -2.97 -12.84
C VAL A 82 -19.77 -3.23 -11.72
N HIS A 83 -19.88 -4.36 -11.00
CA HIS A 83 -18.90 -4.71 -9.96
C HIS A 83 -17.49 -4.81 -10.51
N TYR A 84 -17.33 -5.47 -11.66
CA TYR A 84 -16.06 -5.57 -12.37
C TYR A 84 -15.46 -4.19 -12.67
N LEU A 85 -16.24 -3.31 -13.32
CA LEU A 85 -15.78 -1.98 -13.66
C LEU A 85 -15.46 -1.15 -12.41
N CYS A 86 -16.28 -1.23 -11.37
CA CYS A 86 -16.04 -0.56 -10.09
C CYS A 86 -14.71 -1.01 -9.47
N GLU A 87 -14.43 -2.32 -9.41
CA GLU A 87 -13.15 -2.84 -8.88
C GLU A 87 -11.96 -2.34 -9.69
N ARG A 88 -12.07 -2.34 -11.04
CA ARG A 88 -11.00 -1.86 -11.93
C ARG A 88 -10.75 -0.36 -11.78
N LEU A 89 -11.81 0.45 -11.82
CA LEU A 89 -11.69 1.89 -11.66
C LEU A 89 -11.13 2.23 -10.29
N LEU A 90 -11.56 1.52 -9.24
CA LEU A 90 -11.02 1.71 -7.89
C LEU A 90 -9.54 1.33 -7.81
N ALA A 91 -9.13 0.22 -8.42
CA ALA A 91 -7.72 -0.17 -8.50
C ALA A 91 -6.89 0.89 -9.23
N LEU A 92 -7.36 1.39 -10.38
CA LEU A 92 -6.72 2.46 -11.13
C LEU A 92 -6.63 3.77 -10.34
N CYS A 93 -7.68 4.12 -9.59
CA CYS A 93 -7.66 5.26 -8.67
C CYS A 93 -6.62 5.08 -7.56
N CYS A 94 -6.47 3.87 -7.01
CA CYS A 94 -5.42 3.58 -6.03
C CYS A 94 -4.02 3.67 -6.63
N HIS A 95 -3.80 3.17 -7.84
CA HIS A 95 -2.53 3.35 -8.56
C HIS A 95 -2.24 4.84 -8.78
N ALA A 96 -3.22 5.61 -9.27
CA ALA A 96 -3.08 7.06 -9.44
C ALA A 96 -2.77 7.76 -8.10
N ALA A 97 -3.44 7.36 -7.01
CA ALA A 97 -3.17 7.87 -5.68
C ALA A 97 -1.73 7.57 -5.22
N ILE A 98 -1.18 6.40 -5.54
CA ILE A 98 0.22 6.06 -5.27
C ILE A 98 1.16 6.93 -6.11
N LEU A 99 0.91 7.12 -7.40
CA LEU A 99 1.73 7.98 -8.26
C LEU A 99 1.82 9.41 -7.72
N VAL A 100 0.65 9.98 -7.39
CA VAL A 100 0.55 11.32 -6.82
C VAL A 100 1.21 11.37 -5.45
N GLY A 101 1.05 10.32 -4.62
CA GLY A 101 1.69 10.21 -3.32
C GLY A 101 3.21 10.16 -3.40
N LEU A 102 3.78 9.34 -4.30
CA LEU A 102 5.22 9.25 -4.55
C LEU A 102 5.77 10.60 -5.05
N PHE A 103 5.11 11.21 -6.04
CA PHE A 103 5.47 12.54 -6.52
C PHE A 103 5.42 13.58 -5.39
N TYR A 104 4.34 13.58 -4.60
CA TYR A 104 4.17 14.50 -3.47
C TYR A 104 5.28 14.34 -2.44
N VAL A 105 5.65 13.12 -2.06
CA VAL A 105 6.75 12.88 -1.12
C VAL A 105 8.07 13.39 -1.70
N GLY A 106 8.36 13.14 -2.98
CA GLY A 106 9.55 13.68 -3.65
C GLY A 106 9.59 15.20 -3.64
N TRP A 107 8.52 15.83 -4.12
CA TRP A 107 8.40 17.29 -4.18
C TRP A 107 8.43 17.95 -2.80
N ARG A 108 7.66 17.43 -1.84
CA ARG A 108 7.38 18.09 -0.56
C ARG A 108 8.35 17.71 0.54
N HIS A 109 8.79 16.46 0.60
CA HIS A 109 9.62 15.95 1.69
C HIS A 109 11.06 15.74 1.26
N TYR A 110 11.30 15.28 0.03
CA TYR A 110 12.67 15.14 -0.49
C TYR A 110 13.19 16.45 -1.07
N GLN A 111 12.31 17.44 -1.30
CA GLN A 111 12.63 18.75 -1.86
C GLN A 111 13.23 18.69 -3.28
N GLU A 112 13.00 17.58 -3.99
CA GLU A 112 13.51 17.37 -5.35
C GLU A 112 12.37 16.85 -6.25
N THR A 113 11.91 17.71 -7.16
CA THR A 113 10.81 17.39 -8.09
C THR A 113 11.17 16.27 -9.04
N LEU A 114 12.41 16.26 -9.55
CA LEU A 114 12.90 15.25 -10.47
C LEU A 114 12.85 13.85 -9.85
N THR A 115 13.28 13.70 -8.59
CA THR A 115 13.15 12.43 -7.85
C THR A 115 11.69 12.02 -7.69
N GLY A 116 10.80 12.98 -7.41
CA GLY A 116 9.35 12.72 -7.31
C GLY A 116 8.77 12.14 -8.60
N VAL A 117 9.09 12.76 -9.74
CA VAL A 117 8.68 12.26 -11.06
C VAL A 117 9.32 10.89 -11.33
N ALA A 118 10.62 10.74 -11.06
CA ALA A 118 11.34 9.48 -11.27
C ALA A 118 10.75 8.32 -10.45
N MET A 119 10.35 8.56 -9.20
CA MET A 119 9.69 7.55 -8.36
C MET A 119 8.35 7.10 -8.94
N ALA A 120 7.52 8.06 -9.38
CA ALA A 120 6.23 7.76 -10.00
C ALA A 120 6.41 6.99 -11.33
N THR A 121 7.35 7.41 -12.18
CA THR A 121 7.65 6.72 -13.44
C THR A 121 8.23 5.32 -13.18
N LEU A 122 9.14 5.16 -12.21
CA LEU A 122 9.71 3.86 -11.83
C LEU A 122 8.64 2.89 -11.34
N TYR A 123 7.66 3.37 -10.57
CA TYR A 123 6.54 2.54 -10.12
C TYR A 123 5.75 1.95 -11.30
N LEU A 124 5.49 2.74 -12.35
CA LEU A 124 4.79 2.28 -13.55
C LEU A 124 5.65 1.38 -14.43
N LEU A 125 6.96 1.61 -14.45
CA LEU A 125 7.90 0.85 -15.26
C LEU A 125 8.09 -0.59 -14.75
N LEU A 126 7.84 -0.82 -13.46
CA LEU A 126 8.06 -2.14 -12.86
C LEU A 126 7.04 -3.16 -13.39
N PRO A 127 7.48 -4.32 -13.92
CA PRO A 127 6.60 -5.30 -14.54
C PRO A 127 5.47 -5.77 -13.62
N TYR A 128 5.74 -5.88 -12.33
CA TYR A 128 4.73 -6.32 -11.36
C TYR A 128 3.52 -5.36 -11.32
N THR A 129 3.73 -4.06 -11.45
CA THR A 129 2.65 -3.07 -11.55
C THR A 129 1.80 -3.34 -12.79
N ALA A 130 2.40 -3.74 -13.91
CA ALA A 130 1.69 -4.08 -15.14
C ALA A 130 0.90 -5.40 -15.03
N TYR A 131 1.48 -6.45 -14.42
CA TYR A 131 0.83 -7.75 -14.29
C TYR A 131 -0.40 -7.72 -13.38
N HIS A 132 -0.36 -6.90 -12.32
CA HIS A 132 -1.37 -6.83 -11.26
C HIS A 132 -2.07 -5.46 -11.17
N ILE A 133 -2.04 -4.68 -12.26
CA ILE A 133 -2.64 -3.31 -12.34
C ILE A 133 -4.13 -3.28 -11.99
N ASP A 134 -4.77 -4.42 -12.12
CA ASP A 134 -6.20 -4.61 -12.09
C ASP A 134 -6.67 -5.21 -10.75
N GLN A 135 -5.74 -5.58 -9.86
CA GLN A 135 -6.01 -6.26 -8.59
C GLN A 135 -6.10 -5.27 -7.41
N LEU A 136 -7.34 -4.90 -7.07
CA LEU A 136 -7.62 -3.92 -6.01
C LEU A 136 -6.94 -4.24 -4.66
N HIS A 137 -7.01 -5.49 -4.20
CA HIS A 137 -6.46 -5.89 -2.89
C HIS A 137 -4.91 -5.84 -2.82
N HIS A 138 -4.22 -5.80 -3.95
CA HIS A 138 -2.76 -5.61 -4.01
C HIS A 138 -2.37 -4.13 -3.86
N VAL A 139 -3.25 -3.19 -4.24
CA VAL A 139 -2.91 -1.77 -4.33
C VAL A 139 -3.59 -0.92 -3.26
N TRP A 140 -4.82 -1.25 -2.89
CA TRP A 140 -5.67 -0.50 -1.95
C TRP A 140 -4.96 -0.11 -0.65
N PRO A 141 -4.47 -1.06 0.18
CA PRO A 141 -3.84 -0.72 1.46
C PRO A 141 -2.54 0.08 1.26
N SER A 142 -1.78 -0.20 0.19
CA SER A 142 -0.53 0.51 -0.10
C SER A 142 -0.77 1.99 -0.42
N ALA A 143 -1.87 2.33 -1.10
CA ALA A 143 -2.24 3.71 -1.40
C ALA A 143 -2.45 4.53 -0.12
N PHE A 144 -3.19 3.98 0.85
CA PHE A 144 -3.40 4.61 2.15
C PHE A 144 -2.09 4.76 2.93
N VAL A 145 -1.21 3.74 2.93
CA VAL A 145 0.08 3.80 3.64
C VAL A 145 1.00 4.87 3.02
N VAL A 146 1.06 4.98 1.68
CA VAL A 146 1.83 6.04 1.02
C VAL A 146 1.31 7.43 1.40
N TRP A 147 -0.01 7.62 1.43
CA TRP A 147 -0.59 8.90 1.85
C TRP A 147 -0.44 9.18 3.34
N ALA A 148 -0.44 8.15 4.19
CA ALA A 148 -0.13 8.29 5.60
C ALA A 148 1.30 8.83 5.78
N LEU A 149 2.27 8.29 5.03
CA LEU A 149 3.64 8.81 4.98
C LEU A 149 3.71 10.22 4.38
N ALA A 150 2.93 10.52 3.33
CA ALA A 150 2.85 11.87 2.78
C ALA A 150 2.36 12.89 3.83
N TRP A 151 1.49 12.47 4.73
CA TRP A 151 0.94 13.30 5.82
C TRP A 151 1.55 13.00 7.19
N TYR A 152 2.78 12.46 7.26
CA TYR A 152 3.43 12.09 8.52
C TYR A 152 3.57 13.23 9.55
N ARG A 153 3.49 14.50 9.14
CA ARG A 153 3.50 15.64 10.09
C ARG A 153 2.15 15.89 10.77
N ARG A 154 1.07 15.25 10.29
CA ARG A 154 -0.30 15.40 10.76
C ARG A 154 -0.78 14.08 11.37
N PRO A 155 -0.60 13.86 12.69
CA PRO A 155 -0.86 12.57 13.32
C PRO A 155 -2.30 12.07 13.16
N VAL A 156 -3.28 12.98 13.14
CA VAL A 156 -4.70 12.61 12.93
C VAL A 156 -4.91 12.02 11.54
N TRP A 157 -4.41 12.66 10.50
CA TRP A 157 -4.58 12.19 9.12
C TRP A 157 -3.77 10.93 8.83
N ALA A 158 -2.52 10.85 9.31
CA ALA A 158 -1.74 9.63 9.21
C ALA A 158 -2.41 8.46 9.95
N GLY A 159 -2.95 8.71 11.15
CA GLY A 159 -3.72 7.73 11.93
C GLY A 159 -4.95 7.26 11.18
N PHE A 160 -5.78 8.20 10.71
CA PHE A 160 -6.97 7.88 9.93
C PHE A 160 -6.68 6.97 8.73
N LEU A 161 -5.67 7.31 7.91
CA LEU A 161 -5.32 6.53 6.73
C LEU A 161 -4.77 5.13 7.08
N VAL A 162 -3.91 5.03 8.11
CA VAL A 162 -3.43 3.72 8.60
C VAL A 162 -4.58 2.89 9.17
N GLY A 163 -5.52 3.52 9.87
CA GLY A 163 -6.71 2.87 10.43
C GLY A 163 -7.64 2.32 9.35
N VAL A 164 -7.93 3.11 8.30
CA VAL A 164 -8.70 2.64 7.14
C VAL A 164 -8.00 1.45 6.48
N ALA A 165 -6.69 1.57 6.21
CA ALA A 165 -5.91 0.49 5.61
C ALA A 165 -5.97 -0.79 6.46
N SER A 166 -5.83 -0.65 7.79
CA SER A 166 -5.84 -1.76 8.76
C SER A 166 -7.22 -2.42 8.91
N GLY A 167 -8.31 -1.68 8.69
CA GLY A 167 -9.65 -2.24 8.76
C GLY A 167 -10.07 -2.96 7.49
N THR A 168 -9.48 -2.60 6.35
CA THR A 168 -9.71 -3.27 5.07
C THR A 168 -8.69 -4.38 4.75
N SER A 169 -7.54 -4.39 5.42
CA SER A 169 -6.49 -5.39 5.24
C SER A 169 -5.74 -5.54 6.56
N LEU A 170 -5.33 -6.75 6.94
CA LEU A 170 -4.76 -6.97 8.28
C LEU A 170 -3.35 -6.38 8.45
N PHE A 171 -2.50 -6.46 7.42
CA PHE A 171 -1.07 -6.18 7.57
C PHE A 171 -0.72 -4.74 8.02
N PRO A 172 -1.45 -3.66 7.63
CA PRO A 172 -1.15 -2.30 8.10
C PRO A 172 -1.32 -2.15 9.61
N LEU A 173 -2.03 -3.05 10.29
CA LEU A 173 -2.16 -3.05 11.75
C LEU A 173 -0.80 -3.21 12.43
N PHE A 174 0.10 -4.00 11.85
CA PHE A 174 1.47 -4.20 12.35
C PHE A 174 2.34 -2.95 12.24
N LEU A 175 1.88 -1.90 11.54
CA LEU A 175 2.59 -0.62 11.46
C LEU A 175 2.37 0.23 12.73
N LEU A 176 1.29 0.01 13.48
CA LEU A 176 0.91 0.84 14.62
C LEU A 176 2.04 1.02 15.66
N PRO A 177 2.80 -0.01 16.05
CA PRO A 177 3.92 0.15 16.98
C PRO A 177 5.01 1.11 16.45
N ALA A 178 5.38 0.99 15.17
CA ALA A 178 6.35 1.88 14.54
C ALA A 178 5.89 3.34 14.51
N TRP A 179 4.62 3.57 14.15
CA TRP A 179 4.02 4.90 14.13
C TRP A 179 3.83 5.50 15.52
N TRP A 180 3.45 4.69 16.51
CA TRP A 180 3.41 5.12 17.91
C TRP A 180 4.78 5.59 18.38
N GLY A 181 5.83 4.80 18.12
CA GLY A 181 7.20 5.17 18.47
C GLY A 181 7.69 6.42 17.75
N PHE A 182 7.25 6.66 16.51
CA PHE A 182 7.53 7.89 15.76
C PHE A 182 6.88 9.13 16.38
N TYR A 183 5.65 9.03 16.90
CA TYR A 183 4.94 10.14 17.53
C TYR A 183 5.06 10.20 19.06
N ALA A 184 5.92 9.38 19.67
CA ALA A 184 6.11 9.34 21.11
C ALA A 184 6.45 10.75 21.65
N GLY A 185 5.68 11.22 22.64
CA GLY A 185 5.82 12.58 23.22
C GLY A 185 5.40 13.74 22.30
N ARG A 186 4.98 13.50 21.06
CA ARG A 186 4.76 14.53 20.02
C ARG A 186 3.39 14.45 19.33
N GLY A 187 2.61 13.42 19.62
CA GLY A 187 1.26 13.28 19.05
C GLY A 187 0.71 11.86 19.00
N ALA A 188 1.36 10.89 19.67
CA ALA A 188 0.97 9.48 19.62
C ALA A 188 -0.51 9.24 19.97
N GLY A 189 -1.04 9.92 21.00
CA GLY A 189 -2.46 9.79 21.37
C GLY A 189 -3.42 10.21 20.24
N ARG A 190 -3.15 11.34 19.58
CA ARG A 190 -3.96 11.82 18.43
C ARG A 190 -3.92 10.85 17.26
N PHE A 191 -2.74 10.28 16.99
CA PHE A 191 -2.56 9.26 15.98
C PHE A 191 -3.36 7.99 16.32
N LEU A 192 -3.21 7.46 17.54
CA LEU A 192 -3.89 6.24 17.97
C LEU A 192 -5.41 6.38 18.00
N ILE A 193 -5.94 7.51 18.47
CA ILE A 193 -7.39 7.78 18.47
C ILE A 193 -7.93 7.80 17.04
N ALA A 194 -7.24 8.50 16.13
CA ALA A 194 -7.66 8.56 14.73
C ALA A 194 -7.55 7.19 14.02
N ALA A 195 -6.47 6.43 14.29
CA ALA A 195 -6.29 5.10 13.74
C ALA A 195 -7.32 4.11 14.27
N GLY A 196 -7.54 4.08 15.59
CA GLY A 196 -8.54 3.23 16.23
C GLY A 196 -9.96 3.58 15.79
N GLY A 197 -10.29 4.87 15.69
CA GLY A 197 -11.59 5.32 15.20
C GLY A 197 -11.87 4.93 13.75
N ALA A 198 -10.90 5.11 12.86
CA ALA A 198 -11.04 4.72 11.45
C ALA A 198 -11.09 3.20 11.26
N LEU A 199 -10.29 2.45 12.03
CA LEU A 199 -10.31 0.99 12.08
C LEU A 199 -11.69 0.48 12.54
N LEU A 200 -12.20 1.01 13.66
CA LEU A 200 -13.51 0.62 14.17
C LEU A 200 -14.62 0.98 13.20
N PHE A 201 -14.56 2.16 12.59
CA PHE A 201 -15.54 2.60 11.60
C PHE A 201 -15.59 1.67 10.38
N THR A 202 -14.43 1.32 9.82
CA THR A 202 -14.35 0.43 8.66
C THR A 202 -14.82 -0.99 8.98
N ILE A 203 -14.43 -1.57 10.12
CA ILE A 203 -14.93 -2.86 10.58
C ILE A 203 -16.45 -2.82 10.79
N THR A 204 -16.96 -1.77 11.42
CA THR A 204 -18.40 -1.60 11.69
C THR A 204 -19.18 -1.45 10.38
N LEU A 205 -18.64 -0.74 9.40
CA LEU A 205 -19.22 -0.60 8.06
C LEU A 205 -19.27 -1.94 7.33
N THR A 206 -18.19 -2.73 7.38
CA THR A 206 -18.20 -4.08 6.79
C THR A 206 -19.22 -4.99 7.49
N ALA A 207 -19.27 -4.95 8.82
CA ALA A 207 -20.24 -5.72 9.60
C ALA A 207 -21.69 -5.30 9.30
N SER A 208 -21.97 -4.01 9.13
CA SER A 208 -23.31 -3.54 8.77
C SER A 208 -23.72 -3.94 7.37
N ILE A 209 -22.80 -3.95 6.39
CA ILE A 209 -23.05 -4.51 5.05
C ILE A 209 -23.42 -6.00 5.16
N TYR A 210 -22.64 -6.78 5.91
CA TYR A 210 -22.93 -8.21 6.10
C TYR A 210 -24.26 -8.46 6.82
N TRP A 211 -24.64 -7.57 7.74
CA TRP A 211 -25.93 -7.61 8.41
C TRP A 211 -27.09 -7.36 7.44
N LEU A 212 -26.98 -6.32 6.60
CA LEU A 212 -28.00 -5.96 5.62
C LEU A 212 -28.21 -7.03 4.55
N ASP A 213 -27.15 -7.76 4.19
CA ASP A 213 -27.22 -8.89 3.25
C ASP A 213 -27.93 -10.13 3.83
N GLY A 214 -28.29 -10.15 5.11
CA GLY A 214 -28.95 -11.28 5.79
C GLY A 214 -28.07 -12.53 5.98
N LEU A 215 -26.84 -12.52 5.47
CA LEU A 215 -25.88 -13.64 5.48
C LEU A 215 -24.76 -13.44 6.51
N TYR A 216 -24.99 -12.64 7.54
CA TYR A 216 -23.96 -12.21 8.49
C TYR A 216 -23.23 -13.38 9.16
N VAL A 217 -23.96 -14.43 9.60
CA VAL A 217 -23.35 -15.61 10.24
C VAL A 217 -22.41 -16.31 9.27
N THR A 218 -22.86 -16.58 8.05
CA THR A 218 -22.07 -17.29 7.04
C THR A 218 -20.85 -16.49 6.61
N ARG A 219 -20.99 -15.17 6.38
CA ARG A 219 -19.87 -14.29 6.00
C ARG A 219 -18.89 -14.08 7.15
N LEU A 220 -19.36 -14.03 8.39
CA LEU A 220 -18.49 -13.95 9.57
C LEU A 220 -17.72 -15.26 9.77
N ILE A 221 -18.37 -16.41 9.62
CA ILE A 221 -17.70 -17.71 9.64
C ILE A 221 -16.65 -17.78 8.52
N ALA A 222 -17.00 -17.36 7.30
CA ALA A 222 -16.05 -17.30 6.19
C ALA A 222 -14.86 -16.37 6.50
N ALA A 223 -15.11 -15.20 7.11
CA ALA A 223 -14.06 -14.27 7.54
C ALA A 223 -13.13 -14.89 8.61
N MET A 224 -13.69 -15.64 9.56
CA MET A 224 -12.91 -16.38 10.57
C MET A 224 -12.11 -17.55 9.99
N HIS A 225 -12.55 -18.08 8.84
CA HIS A 225 -11.83 -19.11 8.08
C HIS A 225 -10.93 -18.54 6.98
N LEU A 226 -10.75 -17.21 6.91
CA LEU A 226 -9.80 -16.62 5.95
C LEU A 226 -8.40 -17.17 6.24
N TRP A 227 -7.90 -17.94 5.29
CA TRP A 227 -6.60 -18.61 5.32
C TRP A 227 -5.43 -17.65 5.55
N GLU A 228 -5.64 -16.39 5.19
CA GLU A 228 -4.68 -15.28 5.18
C GLU A 228 -3.89 -15.11 6.49
N TRP A 229 -4.51 -15.38 7.64
CA TRP A 229 -3.90 -15.21 8.97
C TRP A 229 -3.75 -16.51 9.76
N GLN A 230 -4.21 -17.64 9.21
CA GLN A 230 -4.14 -18.94 9.88
C GLN A 230 -2.77 -19.60 9.66
N LEU A 231 -1.84 -19.23 10.53
CA LEU A 231 -0.42 -19.59 10.45
C LEU A 231 -0.14 -21.11 10.37
N TRP A 232 -1.06 -21.91 10.90
CA TRP A 232 -0.97 -23.36 11.07
C TRP A 232 -1.64 -24.17 9.95
N HIS A 233 -2.20 -23.52 8.94
CA HIS A 233 -2.82 -24.21 7.82
C HIS A 233 -1.83 -24.49 6.69
N LEU A 234 -2.04 -25.61 5.99
CA LEU A 234 -1.22 -26.01 4.85
C LEU A 234 -1.28 -24.92 3.75
N PRO A 235 -0.22 -24.66 2.98
CA PRO A 235 -0.33 -23.76 1.85
C PRO A 235 -1.31 -24.33 0.80
N ALA A 236 -2.41 -23.61 0.55
CA ALA A 236 -3.40 -23.99 -0.46
C ALA A 236 -3.02 -23.54 -1.89
N ARG A 237 -2.06 -22.59 -1.99
CA ARG A 237 -1.60 -21.98 -3.24
C ARG A 237 -0.07 -21.88 -3.28
N GLU A 238 0.48 -21.68 -4.47
CA GLU A 238 1.91 -21.48 -4.70
C GLU A 238 2.46 -20.26 -3.95
N GLY A 239 3.66 -20.39 -3.38
CA GLY A 239 4.32 -19.34 -2.60
C GLY A 239 5.66 -19.81 -2.01
N ILE A 240 6.32 -18.99 -1.21
CA ILE A 240 7.65 -19.32 -0.63
C ILE A 240 7.64 -20.65 0.13
N TRP A 241 6.52 -20.96 0.79
CA TRP A 241 6.36 -22.12 1.66
C TRP A 241 5.83 -23.38 0.97
N THR A 242 5.72 -23.41 -0.37
CA THR A 242 5.42 -24.67 -1.07
C THR A 242 6.67 -25.54 -1.24
N ALA A 243 7.86 -24.92 -1.26
CA ALA A 243 9.13 -25.63 -1.37
C ALA A 243 9.69 -26.10 -0.01
N VAL A 244 9.18 -25.57 1.11
CA VAL A 244 9.69 -25.80 2.48
C VAL A 244 8.53 -26.15 3.40
N HIS A 245 8.77 -26.96 4.43
CA HIS A 245 7.71 -27.34 5.38
C HIS A 245 7.09 -26.10 6.05
N TRP A 246 5.77 -25.97 5.98
CA TRP A 246 5.02 -24.79 6.42
C TRP A 246 5.16 -24.48 7.92
N ALA A 247 5.49 -25.47 8.76
CA ALA A 247 5.72 -25.29 10.19
C ALA A 247 6.83 -24.26 10.51
N TYR A 248 7.81 -24.06 9.62
CA TYR A 248 8.85 -23.05 9.79
C TYR A 248 8.34 -21.61 9.69
N ARG A 249 7.07 -21.37 9.33
CA ARG A 249 6.41 -20.06 9.45
C ARG A 249 6.33 -19.57 10.89
N LEU A 250 6.12 -20.48 11.84
CA LEU A 250 5.95 -20.15 13.26
C LEU A 250 7.16 -19.39 13.85
N PRO A 251 8.40 -19.90 13.77
CA PRO A 251 9.55 -19.15 14.27
C PRO A 251 9.77 -17.84 13.51
N VAL A 252 9.51 -17.79 12.19
CA VAL A 252 9.60 -16.55 11.41
C VAL A 252 8.59 -15.51 11.89
N PHE A 253 7.36 -15.93 12.19
CA PHE A 253 6.33 -15.07 12.75
C PHE A 253 6.71 -14.56 14.15
N VAL A 254 7.25 -15.40 15.02
CA VAL A 254 7.71 -14.99 16.36
C VAL A 254 8.80 -13.92 16.24
N LEU A 255 9.79 -14.12 15.36
CA LEU A 255 10.83 -13.13 15.07
C LEU A 255 10.24 -11.83 14.50
N PHE A 256 9.24 -11.95 13.62
CA PHE A 256 8.54 -10.80 13.06
C PHE A 256 7.79 -9.99 14.14
N ILE A 257 7.07 -10.65 15.05
CA ILE A 257 6.38 -9.97 16.15
C ILE A 257 7.37 -9.30 17.09
N ALA A 258 8.47 -9.98 17.43
CA ALA A 258 9.56 -9.37 18.20
C ALA A 258 10.12 -8.12 17.51
N PHE A 259 10.31 -8.16 16.19
CA PHE A 259 10.74 -7.01 15.40
C PHE A 259 9.71 -5.87 15.40
N VAL A 260 8.41 -6.18 15.23
CA VAL A 260 7.32 -5.19 15.27
C VAL A 260 7.26 -4.52 16.65
N ILE A 261 7.38 -5.27 17.74
CA ILE A 261 7.42 -4.70 19.09
C ILE A 261 8.67 -3.84 19.30
N ALA A 262 9.85 -4.33 18.88
CA ALA A 262 11.10 -3.58 18.95
C ALA A 262 11.01 -2.25 18.17
N SER A 263 10.28 -2.26 17.05
CA SER A 263 10.01 -1.07 16.25
C SER A 263 9.19 -0.01 16.99
N ALA A 264 8.62 -0.25 18.17
CA ALA A 264 8.01 0.78 19.01
C ALA A 264 9.02 1.60 19.81
N PHE A 265 10.16 0.99 20.15
CA PHE A 265 11.11 1.54 21.13
C PHE A 265 12.42 1.99 20.51
N TRP A 266 12.87 1.32 19.43
CA TRP A 266 14.18 1.53 18.81
C TRP A 266 14.05 1.79 17.30
N PRO A 267 14.90 2.65 16.68
CA PRO A 267 15.82 3.61 17.28
C PRO A 267 15.11 4.90 17.72
N ARG A 268 15.80 5.74 18.52
CA ARG A 268 15.38 7.10 18.92
C ARG A 268 16.59 8.04 18.85
N PRO A 269 16.45 9.31 18.44
CA PRO A 269 15.24 9.95 17.89
C PRO A 269 14.89 9.45 16.49
N ARG A 270 13.61 9.60 16.08
CA ARG A 270 13.12 9.15 14.77
C ARG A 270 12.88 10.30 13.82
N ASN A 271 13.19 10.03 12.56
CA ASN A 271 12.88 10.90 11.42
C ASN A 271 12.11 10.12 10.35
N LEU A 272 11.72 10.80 9.28
CA LEU A 272 10.95 10.23 8.17
C LEU A 272 11.66 9.04 7.50
N ALA A 273 12.99 9.05 7.39
CA ALA A 273 13.73 7.94 6.79
C ALA A 273 13.55 6.64 7.59
N HIS A 274 13.61 6.72 8.93
CA HIS A 274 13.33 5.57 9.79
C HIS A 274 11.89 5.09 9.65
N LEU A 275 10.92 6.01 9.57
CA LEU A 275 9.52 5.66 9.42
C LEU A 275 9.25 4.93 8.09
N ILE A 276 9.80 5.44 6.98
CA ILE A 276 9.72 4.78 5.67
C ILE A 276 10.36 3.39 5.72
N ALA A 277 11.55 3.27 6.32
CA ALA A 277 12.25 1.99 6.47
C ALA A 277 11.46 0.98 7.30
N PHE A 278 10.85 1.39 8.43
CA PHE A 278 9.98 0.51 9.21
C PHE A 278 8.73 0.09 8.46
N ASN A 279 8.07 1.01 7.75
CA ASN A 279 6.90 0.66 6.95
C ASN A 279 7.30 -0.36 5.87
N ALA A 280 8.39 -0.14 5.14
CA ALA A 280 8.89 -1.08 4.15
C ALA A 280 9.29 -2.43 4.79
N ALA A 281 10.00 -2.43 5.92
CA ALA A 281 10.49 -3.64 6.58
C ALA A 281 9.35 -4.49 7.15
N ILE A 282 8.36 -3.85 7.80
CA ILE A 282 7.22 -4.56 8.40
C ILE A 282 6.37 -5.17 7.29
N VAL A 283 6.01 -4.41 6.25
CA VAL A 283 5.16 -4.92 5.15
C VAL A 283 5.88 -6.02 4.36
N LEU A 284 7.19 -5.87 4.12
CA LEU A 284 8.01 -6.93 3.52
C LEU A 284 8.13 -8.15 4.45
N GLY A 285 8.20 -7.91 5.76
CA GLY A 285 8.27 -8.94 6.81
C GLY A 285 7.05 -9.84 6.82
N VAL A 286 5.86 -9.25 6.61
CA VAL A 286 4.59 -9.98 6.51
C VAL A 286 4.68 -11.06 5.43
N GLN A 287 5.29 -10.77 4.28
CA GLN A 287 5.40 -11.73 3.16
C GLN A 287 6.11 -13.03 3.53
N PHE A 288 6.98 -13.02 4.55
CA PHE A 288 7.70 -14.20 4.95
C PHE A 288 6.89 -15.16 5.82
N TRP A 289 5.80 -14.73 6.46
CA TRP A 289 4.97 -15.62 7.27
C TRP A 289 3.50 -15.67 6.82
N TYR A 290 3.09 -14.80 5.91
CA TYR A 290 1.74 -14.75 5.34
C TYR A 290 1.39 -16.08 4.65
N ALA A 291 0.23 -16.63 4.99
CA ALA A 291 -0.11 -18.02 4.69
C ALA A 291 -0.64 -18.22 3.25
N ASP A 292 -1.37 -17.23 2.72
CA ASP A 292 -1.83 -17.22 1.33
C ASP A 292 -0.79 -16.54 0.45
N CYS A 293 -0.24 -17.21 -0.56
CA CYS A 293 0.64 -16.60 -1.57
C CYS A 293 1.81 -15.72 -1.03
N GLY A 294 2.36 -16.04 0.15
CA GLY A 294 3.43 -15.26 0.78
C GLY A 294 4.62 -15.06 -0.16
N GLY A 295 5.04 -13.81 -0.34
CA GLY A 295 6.11 -13.42 -1.27
C GLY A 295 5.61 -12.88 -2.61
N ILE A 296 4.32 -13.04 -2.91
CA ILE A 296 3.74 -12.61 -4.19
C ILE A 296 3.21 -11.18 -4.10
N TYR A 297 2.77 -10.66 -2.95
CA TYR A 297 2.14 -9.33 -2.84
C TYR A 297 3.14 -8.16 -2.88
N VAL A 298 3.85 -8.02 -4.00
CA VAL A 298 4.91 -7.02 -4.18
C VAL A 298 4.36 -5.58 -4.06
N LEU A 299 3.14 -5.32 -4.55
CA LEU A 299 2.54 -3.97 -4.51
C LEU A 299 2.28 -3.43 -3.10
N TRP A 300 2.20 -4.29 -2.08
CA TRP A 300 2.04 -3.83 -0.69
C TRP A 300 3.26 -3.03 -0.21
N TYR A 301 4.47 -3.50 -0.53
CA TYR A 301 5.72 -2.88 -0.07
C TYR A 301 6.47 -2.13 -1.17
N LEU A 302 6.13 -2.32 -2.45
CA LEU A 302 6.87 -1.74 -3.57
C LEU A 302 6.94 -0.20 -3.53
N PRO A 303 5.83 0.55 -3.35
CA PRO A 303 5.90 2.00 -3.23
C PRO A 303 6.81 2.44 -2.08
N LEU A 304 6.82 1.69 -0.98
CA LEU A 304 7.63 1.96 0.21
C LEU A 304 9.11 1.71 -0.07
N LEU A 305 9.45 0.67 -0.85
CA LEU A 305 10.81 0.42 -1.31
C LEU A 305 11.28 1.51 -2.28
N ILE A 306 10.42 1.99 -3.17
CA ILE A 306 10.75 3.10 -4.07
C ILE A 306 11.08 4.35 -3.25
N LEU A 307 10.23 4.73 -2.29
CA LEU A 307 10.52 5.82 -1.35
C LEU A 307 11.86 5.59 -0.63
N LEU A 308 12.06 4.39 -0.08
CA LEU A 308 13.26 4.03 0.66
C LEU A 308 14.53 4.16 -0.19
N VAL A 309 14.52 3.66 -1.42
CA VAL A 309 15.68 3.64 -2.31
C VAL A 309 15.99 5.04 -2.82
N CYS A 310 14.96 5.83 -3.15
CA CYS A 310 15.06 7.19 -3.66
C CYS A 310 15.22 8.27 -2.58
N ARG A 311 15.26 7.91 -1.29
CA ARG A 311 15.32 8.91 -0.22
C ARG A 311 16.66 9.66 -0.22
N PRO A 312 16.64 11.00 -0.08
CA PRO A 312 17.83 11.78 0.25
C PRO A 312 18.13 11.68 1.75
N ASN A 313 19.05 12.51 2.25
CA ASN A 313 19.24 12.66 3.69
C ASN A 313 18.01 13.34 4.33
N LEU A 314 17.36 12.66 5.28
CA LEU A 314 16.14 13.10 5.95
C LEU A 314 16.34 13.26 7.47
N THR A 315 17.56 13.48 7.95
CA THR A 315 17.86 13.63 9.39
C THR A 315 16.98 14.69 10.07
N LEU A 316 16.69 15.80 9.39
CA LEU A 316 15.87 16.91 9.88
C LEU A 316 14.36 16.70 9.73
N ALA A 317 13.93 15.60 9.11
CA ALA A 317 12.52 15.31 8.85
C ALA A 317 11.84 14.66 10.07
N GLU A 318 11.72 15.42 11.16
CA GLU A 318 11.19 14.93 12.44
C GLU A 318 9.65 14.95 12.54
N PRO A 319 9.06 14.15 13.46
CA PRO A 319 7.66 14.28 13.86
C PRO A 319 7.36 15.70 14.37
N PRO A 320 6.09 16.15 14.32
CA PRO A 320 5.72 17.51 14.70
C PRO A 320 6.21 17.85 16.12
N ALA A 321 6.63 19.10 16.34
CA ALA A 321 7.07 19.54 17.67
C ALA A 321 5.97 19.32 18.72
N SER A 322 6.37 18.97 19.95
CA SER A 322 5.44 18.86 21.08
C SER A 322 4.76 20.23 21.27
N MET A 323 3.43 20.26 21.14
CA MET A 323 2.67 21.52 21.08
C MET A 323 2.39 22.04 22.49
N GLY A 324 3.12 23.07 22.92
CA GLY A 324 2.88 23.76 24.20
C GLY A 324 1.72 24.75 24.22
N ASN A 325 1.23 25.26 23.06
CA ASN A 325 0.19 26.30 23.05
C ASN A 325 -0.73 26.30 21.82
N LEU A 326 -1.98 26.77 22.01
CA LEU A 326 -3.05 26.85 20.99
C LEU A 326 -2.69 27.81 19.84
N MET A 327 -1.99 28.90 20.13
CA MET A 327 -1.61 29.93 19.15
C MET A 327 -0.54 29.42 18.17
N THR A 328 0.33 28.53 18.62
CA THR A 328 1.26 27.78 17.75
C THR A 328 0.53 26.79 16.83
N ARG A 329 -0.69 26.35 17.20
CA ARG A 329 -1.53 25.46 16.37
C ARG A 329 -2.04 26.14 15.10
N LEU A 330 -2.26 27.45 15.15
CA LEU A 330 -2.77 28.25 14.01
C LEU A 330 -1.63 28.83 13.15
N THR A 331 -0.46 29.11 13.72
CA THR A 331 0.67 29.67 12.97
C THR A 331 1.51 28.63 12.24
N LEU A 332 1.63 27.40 12.78
CA LEU A 332 2.24 26.25 12.08
C LEU A 332 1.29 25.57 11.08
N TRP A 333 0.09 26.12 10.90
CA TRP A 333 -0.88 25.67 9.90
C TRP A 333 -0.30 25.84 8.48
N GLY A 334 0.63 26.78 8.32
CA GLY A 334 1.46 26.97 7.14
C GLY A 334 2.50 25.87 6.99
N ASN A 335 2.31 25.07 5.95
CA ASN A 335 3.14 24.01 5.43
C ASN A 335 4.53 24.53 5.01
N ARG A 336 5.36 25.04 5.92
CA ARG A 336 6.70 25.55 5.58
C ARG A 336 7.51 24.42 4.95
N ARG A 337 8.02 24.64 3.74
CA ARG A 337 9.11 23.83 3.20
C ARG A 337 10.22 23.82 4.25
N PRO A 338 10.75 22.67 4.69
CA PRO A 338 12.01 22.70 5.44
C PRO A 338 12.97 23.53 4.58
N ALA A 339 13.56 24.57 5.17
CA ALA A 339 14.43 25.47 4.43
C ALA A 339 15.46 24.61 3.69
N ALA A 340 15.57 24.81 2.37
CA ALA A 340 16.63 24.17 1.60
C ALA A 340 17.94 24.55 2.26
N VAL A 341 18.83 23.57 2.46
CA VAL A 341 20.19 23.84 2.90
C VAL A 341 20.81 24.71 1.82
N GLN A 342 20.89 26.02 2.06
CA GLN A 342 21.90 26.84 1.40
C GLN A 342 23.20 26.21 1.85
N GLY A 343 23.82 25.44 0.95
CA GLY A 343 25.19 25.01 1.14
C GLY A 343 25.97 26.27 1.51
N THR A 344 26.58 26.28 2.68
CA THR A 344 27.57 27.29 3.02
C THR A 344 28.68 27.12 1.99
N ALA A 345 28.57 27.84 0.88
CA ALA A 345 29.70 28.24 0.09
C ALA A 345 30.56 29.09 1.03
N LYS A 346 31.37 28.43 1.84
CA LYS A 346 32.64 29.04 2.24
C LYS A 346 33.39 29.15 0.93
N GLU A 347 33.38 30.37 0.39
CA GLU A 347 34.47 30.86 -0.44
C GLU A 347 35.77 30.34 0.18
N LEU A 348 36.43 29.41 -0.52
CA LEU A 348 37.85 29.22 -0.35
C LEU A 348 38.51 30.44 -1.01
N ALA A 349 38.46 31.55 -0.30
CA ALA A 349 39.45 32.60 -0.42
C ALA A 349 40.61 32.20 0.48
N VAL A 350 41.65 31.64 -0.14
CA VAL A 350 43.10 31.98 -0.07
C VAL A 350 43.84 30.87 -0.81
#